data_AF-A0ABD1A7G5-F1
#
_entry.id   AF-A0ABD1A7G5-F1
#
_cell.length_a   1.000
_cell.length_b   1.000
_cell.length_c   1.000
_cell.angle_alpha   90.00
_cell.angle_beta   90.00
_cell.angle_gamma   90.00
#
_symmetry.space_group_name_H-M   'P 1'
#
loop_
_entity.id
_entity.type
_entity.pdbx_description
1 polymer ?
#
loop_
_entity_poly.entity_id
_entity_poly.type
_entity_poly.pdbx_seq_one_letter_code
_entity_poly.pdbx_strand_id
1 'polypeptide(L)'
;MLAALIAKADLIIWDEAPMAHRHTFEALDRTLRDLLSVENKELATKPFGGKTVLLGGDFRQILPIIPQGSRQDTVSASISRSYMWDTCNFYMLTENMRLKPEDKNFAAWILQVGNGIAPTVQPQEDTYNDGARIAIDKSFMLPRTDDPLQEITEAAYPNRPGPIGVDKGQWPRGQFVFSQFS
;
A
#
# COMPACT_ATOMS: atom_id res chain seq x y z
N MET A 1 -23.22 9.39 -20.47
CA MET A 1 -21.86 9.81 -20.89
C MET A 1 -20.78 8.93 -20.29
N LEU A 2 -20.73 8.72 -18.96
CA LEU A 2 -19.78 7.81 -18.31
C LEU A 2 -19.95 6.33 -18.72
N ALA A 3 -21.18 5.82 -18.73
CA ALA A 3 -21.47 4.45 -19.13
C ALA A 3 -20.92 4.08 -20.52
N ALA A 4 -21.04 5.01 -21.48
CA ALA A 4 -20.51 4.84 -22.84
C ALA A 4 -18.97 4.87 -22.88
N LEU A 5 -18.31 5.59 -21.98
CA LEU A 5 -16.84 5.58 -21.86
C LEU A 5 -16.36 4.26 -21.29
N ILE A 6 -17.04 3.77 -20.24
CA ILE A 6 -16.75 2.48 -19.62
C ILE A 6 -16.95 1.34 -20.62
N ALA A 7 -18.02 1.39 -21.43
CA ALA A 7 -18.27 0.41 -22.47
C ALA A 7 -17.13 0.33 -23.50
N LYS A 8 -16.52 1.47 -23.83
CA LYS A 8 -15.40 1.58 -24.77
C LYS A 8 -14.03 1.23 -24.17
N ALA A 9 -13.88 1.24 -22.84
CA ALA A 9 -12.61 0.93 -22.21
C ALA A 9 -12.29 -0.57 -22.33
N ASP A 10 -11.07 -0.93 -22.72
CA ASP A 10 -10.66 -2.33 -22.85
C ASP A 10 -9.90 -2.86 -21.62
N LEU A 11 -9.27 -1.95 -20.88
CA LEU A 11 -8.46 -2.22 -19.70
C LEU A 11 -8.82 -1.26 -18.57
N ILE A 12 -9.02 -1.80 -17.37
CA ILE A 12 -9.18 -1.05 -16.13
C ILE A 12 -7.99 -1.38 -15.24
N ILE A 13 -7.26 -0.35 -14.78
CA ILE A 13 -6.16 -0.51 -13.82
C ILE A 13 -6.63 0.06 -12.49
N TRP A 14 -6.48 -0.73 -11.43
CA TRP A 14 -6.80 -0.33 -10.08
C TRP A 14 -5.55 -0.40 -9.23
N ASP A 15 -5.03 0.75 -8.82
CA ASP A 15 -3.87 0.85 -7.94
C ASP A 15 -4.29 0.81 -6.45
N GLU A 16 -3.46 0.21 -5.61
CA GLU A 16 -3.74 -0.06 -4.19
C GLU A 16 -5.05 -0.81 -3.92
N ALA A 17 -5.33 -1.81 -4.78
CA ALA A 17 -6.47 -2.69 -4.65
C ALA A 17 -6.60 -3.39 -3.28
N PRO A 18 -5.51 -3.83 -2.59
CA PRO A 18 -5.63 -4.48 -1.29
C PRO A 18 -6.27 -3.62 -0.19
N MET A 19 -6.22 -2.29 -0.31
CA MET A 19 -6.80 -1.36 0.66
C MET A 19 -8.33 -1.21 0.50
N ALA A 20 -8.88 -1.60 -0.65
CA ALA A 20 -10.29 -1.44 -0.95
C ALA A 20 -11.14 -2.60 -0.40
N HIS A 21 -12.34 -2.27 0.05
CA HIS A 21 -13.31 -3.26 0.51
C HIS A 21 -13.74 -4.17 -0.66
N ARG A 22 -13.91 -5.48 -0.41
CA ARG A 22 -14.34 -6.47 -1.42
C ARG A 22 -15.59 -6.04 -2.20
N HIS A 23 -16.55 -5.46 -1.49
CA HIS A 23 -17.82 -4.99 -2.06
C HIS A 23 -17.64 -3.92 -3.12
N THR A 24 -16.55 -3.14 -3.11
CA THR A 24 -16.26 -2.18 -4.17
C THR A 24 -15.94 -2.90 -5.48
N PHE A 25 -15.18 -3.99 -5.43
CA PHE A 25 -14.90 -4.83 -6.59
C PHE A 25 -16.15 -5.57 -7.08
N GLU A 26 -16.92 -6.13 -6.16
CA GLU A 26 -18.16 -6.85 -6.48
C GLU A 26 -19.23 -5.93 -7.07
N ALA A 27 -19.34 -4.70 -6.56
CA ALA A 27 -20.24 -3.69 -7.11
C ALA A 27 -19.78 -3.27 -8.51
N LEU A 28 -18.47 -3.09 -8.73
CA LEU A 28 -17.93 -2.80 -10.06
C LEU A 28 -18.23 -3.95 -11.04
N ASP A 29 -17.97 -5.20 -10.64
CA ASP A 29 -18.24 -6.40 -11.43
C ASP A 29 -19.72 -6.48 -11.85
N ARG A 30 -20.64 -6.34 -10.90
CA ARG A 30 -22.09 -6.32 -11.18
C ARG A 30 -22.47 -5.19 -12.12
N THR A 31 -21.98 -3.98 -11.86
CA THR A 31 -22.27 -2.81 -12.68
C THR A 31 -21.80 -3.00 -14.12
N LEU A 32 -20.61 -3.56 -14.33
CA LEU A 32 -20.07 -3.82 -15.68
C LEU A 32 -20.84 -4.93 -16.40
N ARG A 33 -21.22 -6.00 -15.71
CA ARG A 33 -22.08 -7.05 -16.27
C ARG A 33 -23.43 -6.49 -16.70
N ASP A 34 -24.08 -5.72 -15.84
CA ASP A 34 -25.39 -5.13 -16.13
C ASP A 34 -25.32 -4.17 -17.31
N LEU A 35 -24.30 -3.32 -17.35
CA LEU A 35 -24.12 -2.32 -18.41
C LEU A 35 -23.78 -2.95 -19.76
N LEU A 36 -22.87 -3.92 -19.79
CA LEU A 36 -22.38 -4.54 -21.05
C LEU A 36 -23.32 -5.63 -21.57
N SER A 37 -24.11 -6.25 -20.69
CA SER A 37 -25.09 -7.27 -21.10
C SER A 37 -26.27 -6.72 -21.89
N VAL A 38 -26.50 -5.40 -21.85
CA VAL A 38 -27.50 -4.73 -22.70
C VAL A 38 -27.19 -4.95 -24.19
N GLU A 39 -25.92 -4.90 -24.57
CA GLU A 39 -25.48 -5.09 -25.95
C GLU A 39 -25.22 -6.56 -26.27
N ASN A 40 -24.65 -7.31 -25.33
CA ASN A 40 -24.39 -8.74 -25.49
C ASN A 40 -24.66 -9.53 -24.20
N LYS A 41 -25.76 -10.30 -24.20
CA LYS A 41 -26.21 -11.10 -23.06
C LYS A 41 -25.18 -12.10 -22.55
N GLU A 42 -24.25 -12.58 -23.38
CA GLU A 42 -23.21 -13.52 -22.95
C GLU A 42 -22.22 -12.88 -21.97
N LEU A 43 -22.14 -11.55 -21.92
CA LEU A 43 -21.25 -10.83 -21.00
C LEU A 43 -21.78 -10.81 -19.56
N ALA A 44 -23.06 -11.12 -19.33
CA ALA A 44 -23.66 -11.12 -17.98
C ALA A 44 -23.00 -12.14 -17.03
N THR A 45 -22.44 -13.23 -17.56
CA THR A 45 -21.79 -14.29 -16.78
C THR A 45 -20.29 -14.13 -16.68
N LYS A 46 -19.68 -13.25 -17.48
CA LYS A 46 -18.23 -13.03 -17.48
C LYS A 46 -17.85 -12.05 -16.37
N PRO A 47 -16.73 -12.29 -15.64
CA PRO A 47 -16.17 -11.32 -14.72
C PRO A 47 -15.99 -9.96 -15.39
N PHE A 48 -16.38 -8.89 -14.69
CA PHE A 48 -16.34 -7.50 -15.15
C PHE A 48 -17.00 -7.27 -16.52
N GLY A 49 -18.02 -8.07 -16.87
CA GLY A 49 -18.66 -8.01 -18.18
C GLY A 49 -17.71 -8.31 -19.34
N GLY A 50 -16.65 -9.08 -19.09
CA GLY A 50 -15.61 -9.42 -20.06
C GLY A 50 -14.49 -8.39 -20.22
N LYS A 51 -14.47 -7.33 -19.39
CA LYS A 51 -13.36 -6.35 -19.38
C LYS A 51 -12.13 -6.92 -18.69
N THR A 52 -10.96 -6.53 -19.20
CA THR A 52 -9.69 -6.85 -18.53
C THR A 52 -9.49 -5.88 -17.38
N VAL A 53 -9.27 -6.40 -16.18
CA VAL A 53 -8.99 -5.60 -14.98
C VAL A 53 -7.64 -6.02 -14.40
N LEU A 54 -6.74 -5.06 -14.26
CA LEU A 54 -5.44 -5.22 -13.61
C LEU A 54 -5.50 -4.60 -12.22
N LEU A 55 -5.39 -5.44 -11.19
CA LEU A 55 -5.33 -5.00 -9.80
C LEU A 55 -3.86 -4.92 -9.37
N GLY A 56 -3.41 -3.70 -9.07
CA GLY A 56 -2.10 -3.41 -8.51
C GLY A 56 -2.19 -3.14 -7.01
N GLY A 57 -1.06 -3.25 -6.33
CA GLY A 57 -0.92 -2.96 -4.92
C GLY A 57 -0.09 -4.02 -4.21
N ASP A 58 0.22 -3.75 -2.94
CA ASP A 58 1.06 -4.63 -2.12
C ASP A 58 0.25 -5.18 -0.94
N PHE A 59 0.02 -6.49 -0.92
CA PHE A 59 -0.74 -7.17 0.14
C PHE A 59 -0.02 -7.19 1.51
N ARG A 60 1.25 -6.79 1.55
CA ARG A 60 1.99 -6.56 2.82
C ARG A 60 1.67 -5.19 3.43
N GLN A 61 0.93 -4.34 2.72
CA GLN A 61 0.41 -3.08 3.24
C GLN A 61 -0.86 -3.29 4.09
N ILE A 62 -1.56 -2.19 4.40
CA ILE A 62 -2.71 -2.14 5.29
C ILE A 62 -3.93 -2.77 4.60
N LEU A 63 -4.53 -3.77 5.25
CA LEU A 63 -5.82 -4.35 4.85
C LEU A 63 -6.96 -3.33 4.96
N PRO A 64 -8.14 -3.59 4.36
CA PRO A 64 -9.26 -2.65 4.42
C PRO A 64 -9.64 -2.29 5.86
N ILE A 65 -9.67 -0.98 6.15
CA ILE A 65 -9.97 -0.48 7.49
C ILE A 65 -11.48 -0.53 7.71
N ILE A 66 -11.90 -1.27 8.74
CA ILE A 66 -13.29 -1.31 9.20
C ILE A 66 -13.39 -0.54 10.51
N PRO A 67 -13.99 0.67 10.53
CA PRO A 67 -14.14 1.43 11.77
C PRO A 67 -14.90 0.62 12.82
N GLN A 68 -14.31 0.49 14.02
CA GLN A 68 -14.86 -0.32 15.10
C GLN A 68 -15.04 -1.81 14.76
N GLY A 69 -14.43 -2.29 13.67
CA GLY A 69 -14.45 -3.67 13.24
C GLY A 69 -13.45 -4.53 14.00
N SER A 70 -13.76 -5.80 14.14
CA SER A 70 -12.84 -6.83 14.62
C SER A 70 -11.82 -7.21 13.54
N ARG A 71 -10.78 -7.95 13.93
CA ARG A 71 -9.82 -8.53 12.95
C ARG A 71 -10.52 -9.41 11.93
N GLN A 72 -11.55 -10.14 12.34
CA GLN A 72 -12.38 -10.97 11.47
C GLN A 72 -13.13 -10.14 10.44
N ASP A 73 -13.61 -8.95 10.81
CA ASP A 73 -14.30 -8.03 9.90
C ASP A 73 -13.35 -7.50 8.83
N THR A 74 -12.12 -7.11 9.20
CA THR A 74 -11.07 -6.72 8.24
C THR A 74 -10.74 -7.84 7.26
N VAL A 75 -10.60 -9.08 7.74
CA VAL A 75 -10.35 -10.24 6.86
C VAL A 75 -11.57 -10.49 5.96
N SER A 76 -12.79 -10.39 6.48
CA SER A 76 -14.03 -10.54 5.71
C SER A 76 -14.19 -9.47 4.63
N ALA A 77 -13.70 -8.25 4.91
CA ALA A 77 -13.69 -7.13 3.98
C ALA A 77 -12.64 -7.22 2.88
N SER A 78 -11.63 -8.09 3.04
CA SER A 78 -10.52 -8.22 2.10
C SER A 78 -10.98 -8.85 0.77
N ILE A 79 -10.34 -8.46 -0.33
CA ILE A 79 -10.63 -9.02 -1.67
C ILE A 79 -10.48 -10.55 -1.73
N SER A 80 -9.62 -11.13 -0.88
CA SER A 80 -9.45 -12.57 -0.73
C SER A 80 -10.69 -13.32 -0.23
N ARG A 81 -11.69 -12.60 0.26
CA ARG A 81 -13.01 -13.15 0.65
C ARG A 81 -14.12 -12.83 -0.35
N SER A 82 -13.77 -12.30 -1.52
CA SER A 82 -14.72 -12.12 -2.61
C SER A 82 -14.85 -13.41 -3.43
N TYR A 83 -16.02 -13.63 -4.03
CA TYR A 83 -16.22 -14.71 -5.02
C TYR A 83 -15.32 -14.55 -6.25
N MET A 84 -14.77 -13.35 -6.47
CA MET A 84 -13.89 -13.06 -7.60
C MET A 84 -12.46 -13.59 -7.41
N TRP A 85 -12.05 -13.85 -6.17
CA TRP A 85 -10.68 -14.23 -5.84
C TRP A 85 -10.22 -15.47 -6.61
N ASP A 86 -11.11 -16.47 -6.75
CA ASP A 86 -10.82 -17.72 -7.45
C ASP A 86 -10.66 -17.54 -8.98
N THR A 87 -11.07 -16.39 -9.52
CA THR A 87 -10.93 -16.05 -10.94
C THR A 87 -9.70 -15.18 -11.22
N CYS A 88 -9.02 -14.69 -10.18
CA CYS A 88 -7.86 -13.82 -10.32
C CYS A 88 -6.60 -14.61 -10.67
N ASN A 89 -5.84 -14.07 -11.63
CA ASN A 89 -4.49 -14.55 -11.92
C ASN A 89 -3.48 -13.69 -11.13
N PHE A 90 -2.57 -14.34 -10.43
CA PHE A 90 -1.57 -13.66 -9.61
C PHE A 90 -0.25 -13.52 -10.36
N TYR A 91 0.23 -12.28 -10.43
CA TYR A 91 1.56 -11.94 -10.96
C TYR A 91 2.32 -11.22 -9.86
N MET A 92 3.52 -11.72 -9.54
CA MET A 92 4.37 -11.15 -8.49
C MET A 92 5.55 -10.44 -9.14
N LEU A 93 5.71 -9.15 -8.84
CA LEU A 93 6.90 -8.39 -9.22
C LEU A 93 8.01 -8.67 -8.20
N THR A 94 9.16 -9.14 -8.68
CA THR A 94 10.29 -9.53 -7.82
C THR A 94 11.41 -8.50 -7.78
N GLU A 95 11.49 -7.63 -8.79
CA GLU A 95 12.55 -6.63 -8.88
C GLU A 95 12.07 -5.26 -8.40
N ASN A 96 12.74 -4.74 -7.37
CA ASN A 96 12.51 -3.38 -6.90
C ASN A 96 13.36 -2.39 -7.72
N MET A 97 12.71 -1.60 -8.56
CA MET A 97 13.35 -0.63 -9.45
C MET A 97 13.80 0.66 -8.75
N ARG A 98 13.39 0.88 -7.49
CA ARG A 98 13.76 2.08 -6.69
C ARG A 98 15.00 1.84 -5.83
N LEU A 99 15.35 0.58 -5.60
CA LEU A 99 16.40 0.20 -4.70
C LEU A 99 17.78 0.47 -5.32
N LYS A 100 18.60 1.25 -4.63
CA LYS A 100 20.01 1.35 -4.99
C LYS A 100 20.75 0.07 -4.56
N PRO A 101 21.85 -0.31 -5.22
CA PRO A 101 22.62 -1.49 -4.84
C PRO A 101 23.10 -1.50 -3.38
N GLU A 102 23.28 -0.33 -2.79
CA GLU A 102 23.68 -0.09 -1.39
C GLU A 102 22.58 -0.38 -0.37
N ASP A 103 21.31 -0.30 -0.77
CA ASP A 103 20.15 -0.40 0.13
C ASP A 103 19.61 -1.84 0.26
N LYS A 104 20.30 -2.84 -0.32
CA LYS A 104 19.85 -4.24 -0.35
C LYS A 104 19.54 -4.83 1.02
N ASN A 105 20.35 -4.52 2.02
CA ASN A 105 20.16 -5.02 3.38
C ASN A 105 18.90 -4.41 4.02
N PHE A 106 18.66 -3.12 3.80
CA PHE A 106 17.48 -2.44 4.32
C PHE A 106 16.20 -2.96 3.64
N ALA A 107 16.21 -3.13 2.31
CA ALA A 107 15.08 -3.73 1.60
C ALA A 107 14.79 -5.16 2.04
N ALA A 108 15.82 -5.99 2.23
CA ALA A 108 15.64 -7.34 2.75
C ALA A 108 14.99 -7.34 4.14
N TRP A 109 15.37 -6.40 5.00
CA TRP A 109 14.74 -6.23 6.32
C TRP A 109 13.28 -5.74 6.21
N ILE A 110 12.97 -4.75 5.37
CA ILE A 110 11.59 -4.30 5.12
C ILE A 110 10.71 -5.46 4.62
N LEU A 111 11.24 -6.33 3.76
CA LEU A 111 10.52 -7.54 3.33
C LEU A 111 10.26 -8.52 4.48
N GLN A 112 11.23 -8.71 5.38
CA GLN A 112 11.02 -9.54 6.57
C GLN A 112 9.94 -8.96 7.48
N VAL A 113 9.89 -7.62 7.61
CA VAL A 113 8.83 -6.91 8.34
C VAL A 113 7.47 -7.17 7.70
N GLY A 114 7.34 -6.94 6.39
CA GLY A 114 6.08 -7.16 5.66
C GLY A 114 5.60 -8.61 5.68
N ASN A 115 6.51 -9.58 5.78
CA ASN A 115 6.18 -11.01 5.89
C ASN A 115 5.92 -11.46 7.33
N GLY A 116 6.10 -10.60 8.33
CA GLY A 116 5.95 -10.96 9.75
C GLY A 116 7.05 -11.88 10.31
N ILE A 117 8.23 -11.91 9.68
CA ILE A 117 9.38 -12.76 10.05
C ILE A 117 10.45 -11.97 10.84
N ALA A 118 10.41 -10.63 10.76
CA ALA A 118 11.39 -9.78 11.43
C ALA A 118 11.45 -10.05 12.94
N PRO A 119 12.65 -9.95 13.57
CA PRO A 119 12.80 -10.13 15.00
C PRO A 119 11.88 -9.21 15.80
N THR A 120 11.22 -9.75 16.82
CA THR A 120 10.33 -8.99 17.68
C THR A 120 10.85 -8.91 19.11
N VAL A 121 10.53 -7.82 19.79
CA VAL A 121 10.86 -7.58 21.19
C VAL A 121 9.58 -7.72 22.00
N GLN A 122 9.61 -8.52 23.06
CA GLN A 122 8.46 -8.61 23.97
C GLN A 122 8.31 -7.29 24.75
N PRO A 123 7.10 -6.74 24.87
CA PRO A 123 6.86 -5.59 25.73
C PRO A 123 7.24 -5.94 27.18
N GLN A 124 7.92 -5.00 27.85
CA GLN A 124 8.20 -5.09 29.27
C GLN A 124 6.97 -4.52 30.00
N GLU A 125 6.20 -5.40 30.64
CA GLU A 125 4.96 -5.16 31.42
C GLU A 125 3.67 -4.85 30.62
N ASP A 126 2.54 -5.21 31.26
CA ASP A 126 1.17 -5.40 30.77
C ASP A 126 0.49 -4.16 30.13
N THR A 127 1.08 -3.59 29.09
CA THR A 127 0.36 -2.63 28.24
C THR A 127 -0.45 -3.41 27.20
N TYR A 128 -1.78 -3.32 27.31
CA TYR A 128 -2.81 -3.71 26.34
C TYR A 128 -2.29 -4.28 25.02
N ASN A 129 -2.57 -5.57 24.75
CA ASN A 129 -2.56 -6.32 23.47
C ASN A 129 -2.16 -5.60 22.15
N ASP A 130 -1.07 -4.83 22.11
CA ASP A 130 -0.69 -3.92 21.01
C ASP A 130 0.14 -4.62 19.91
N GLY A 131 0.08 -5.95 19.88
CA GLY A 131 0.89 -6.76 18.97
C GLY A 131 2.38 -6.81 19.32
N ALA A 132 3.15 -7.52 18.49
CA ALA A 132 4.58 -7.67 18.68
C ALA A 132 5.33 -6.44 18.16
N ARG A 133 6.29 -5.92 18.95
CA ARG A 133 7.13 -4.79 18.53
C ARG A 133 8.29 -5.27 17.68
N ILE A 134 8.47 -4.68 16.50
CA ILE A 134 9.57 -5.02 15.58
C ILE A 134 10.88 -4.41 16.10
N ALA A 135 11.94 -5.23 16.17
CA ALA A 135 13.28 -4.75 16.45
C ALA A 135 13.88 -4.11 15.18
N ILE A 136 14.27 -2.84 15.28
CA ILE A 136 14.98 -2.14 14.22
C ILE A 136 16.48 -2.27 14.48
N ASP A 137 17.25 -2.71 13.47
CA ASP A 137 18.70 -2.77 13.58
C ASP A 137 19.28 -1.35 13.74
N LYS A 138 20.27 -1.21 14.62
CA LYS A 138 20.97 0.08 14.82
C LYS A 138 21.65 0.56 13.54
N SER A 139 22.01 -0.34 12.61
CA SER A 139 22.55 0.03 11.30
C SER A 139 21.57 0.82 10.43
N PHE A 140 20.26 0.75 10.71
CA PHE A 140 19.23 1.51 10.01
C PHE A 140 18.82 2.78 10.75
N MET A 141 19.38 3.02 11.95
CA MET A 141 19.05 4.18 12.77
C MET A 141 20.04 5.31 12.53
N LEU A 142 19.54 6.54 12.51
CA LEU A 142 20.39 7.71 12.64
C LEU A 142 21.06 7.73 14.02
N PRO A 143 22.32 8.20 14.11
CA PRO A 143 23.00 8.33 15.38
C PRO A 143 22.21 9.27 16.30
N ARG A 144 22.17 8.95 17.59
CA ARG A 144 21.59 9.87 18.58
C ARG A 144 22.62 10.96 18.87
N THR A 145 22.29 12.18 18.48
CA THR A 145 23.11 13.37 18.68
C THR A 145 22.39 14.38 19.58
N ASP A 146 23.11 15.40 20.03
CA ASP A 146 22.56 16.49 20.85
C ASP A 146 21.62 17.41 20.04
N ASP A 147 21.72 17.39 18.70
CA ASP A 147 20.78 18.04 17.78
C ASP A 147 20.14 17.04 16.80
N PRO A 148 19.05 16.36 17.21
CA PRO A 148 18.35 15.38 16.38
C PRO A 148 17.76 15.97 15.10
N LEU A 149 17.42 17.26 15.08
CA LEU A 149 16.80 17.90 13.91
C LEU A 149 17.83 18.14 12.82
N GLN A 150 19.05 18.52 13.20
CA GLN A 150 20.15 18.66 12.27
C GLN A 150 20.48 17.30 11.63
N GLU A 151 20.60 16.23 12.42
CA GLU A 151 20.90 14.89 11.92
C GLU A 151 19.83 14.38 10.94
N ILE A 152 18.54 14.56 11.26
CA ILE A 152 17.44 14.22 10.35
C ILE A 152 17.53 15.03 9.05
N THR A 153 17.86 16.32 9.16
CA THR A 153 17.97 17.21 7.99
C THR A 153 19.13 16.79 7.09
N GLU A 154 20.30 16.51 7.65
CA GLU A 154 21.50 16.11 6.89
C GLU A 154 21.30 14.74 6.24
N ALA A 155 20.68 13.79 6.94
CA ALA A 155 20.34 12.48 6.40
C ALA A 155 19.32 12.56 5.26
N ALA A 156 18.28 13.40 5.39
CA ALA A 156 17.25 13.56 4.36
C ALA A 156 17.76 14.38 3.15
N TYR A 157 18.69 15.32 3.37
CA TYR A 157 19.19 16.25 2.36
C TYR A 157 20.73 16.33 2.36
N PRO A 158 21.42 15.25 1.97
CA PRO A 158 22.89 15.17 2.08
C PRO A 158 23.66 16.16 1.19
N ASN A 159 23.00 16.72 0.16
CA ASN A 159 23.59 17.68 -0.78
C ASN A 159 23.09 19.12 -0.56
N ARG A 160 22.64 19.46 0.64
CA ARG A 160 22.14 20.80 0.96
C ARG A 160 23.28 21.83 1.04
N PRO A 161 23.12 23.03 0.45
CA PRO A 161 24.05 24.14 0.67
C PRO A 161 23.73 24.85 2.01
N GLY A 162 24.59 24.65 3.02
CA GLY A 162 24.73 25.51 4.21
C GLY A 162 23.84 25.17 5.43
N PRO A 163 24.27 25.58 6.65
CA PRO A 163 23.60 25.27 7.92
C PRO A 163 22.24 25.96 8.05
N ILE A 164 21.32 25.36 8.83
CA ILE A 164 20.07 25.99 9.22
C ILE A 164 20.40 27.08 10.26
N GLY A 165 20.62 28.30 9.78
CA GLY A 165 20.47 29.47 10.65
C GLY A 165 19.03 29.52 11.13
N VAL A 166 18.85 29.75 12.44
CA VAL A 166 17.54 29.93 13.09
C VAL A 166 16.96 31.27 12.66
N ASP A 167 16.65 31.43 11.38
CA ASP A 167 15.96 32.61 10.88
C ASP A 167 14.46 32.32 10.95
N LYS A 168 13.77 33.06 11.83
CA LYS A 168 12.32 33.03 11.97
C LYS A 168 11.70 33.64 10.72
N GLY A 169 11.61 32.91 9.62
CA GLY A 169 11.00 33.44 8.42
C GLY A 169 11.07 32.53 7.22
N GLN A 170 9.90 32.12 6.74
CA GLN A 170 9.64 31.51 5.43
C GLN A 170 10.08 30.04 5.26
N TRP A 171 9.20 29.15 5.72
CA TRP A 171 9.03 27.86 5.06
C TRP A 171 8.53 28.10 3.62
N PRO A 172 9.22 27.60 2.58
CA PRO A 172 8.65 27.61 1.24
C PRO A 172 7.37 26.76 1.26
N ARG A 173 6.23 27.39 0.95
CA ARG A 173 4.95 26.69 0.86
C ARG A 173 5.05 25.62 -0.24
N GLY A 174 4.73 24.37 0.11
CA GLY A 174 4.29 23.38 -0.88
C GLY A 174 5.18 22.17 -1.14
N GLN A 175 5.86 21.60 -0.14
CA GLN A 175 6.39 20.24 -0.27
C GLN A 175 5.94 19.37 0.91
N PHE A 176 4.83 18.67 0.72
CA PHE A 176 4.56 17.43 1.42
C PHE A 176 5.15 16.31 0.56
N VAL A 177 6.22 15.67 1.04
CA VAL A 177 6.71 14.43 0.45
C VAL A 177 6.26 13.29 1.36
N PHE A 178 5.11 12.71 1.05
CA PHE A 178 4.84 11.34 1.43
C PHE A 178 5.45 10.46 0.34
N SER A 179 6.44 9.64 0.67
CA SER A 179 6.80 8.50 -0.17
C SER A 179 6.70 7.23 0.66
N GLN A 180 5.56 6.57 0.55
CA GLN A 180 5.39 5.20 0.99
C GLN A 180 5.15 4.38 -0.26
N PHE A 181 6.17 3.70 -0.77
CA PHE A 181 6.02 2.64 -1.78
C PHE A 181 7.26 1.74 -1.71
N SER A 182 6.98 0.44 -1.75
CA SER A 182 7.81 -0.72 -1.38
C SER A 182 9.20 -0.80 -2.02
#